data_AF-N6XIK7-F1
#
_entry.id   AF-N6XIK7-F1
#
_cell.length_a   1.000
_cell.length_b   1.000
_cell.length_c   1.000
_cell.angle_alpha   90.00
_cell.angle_beta   90.00
_cell.angle_gamma   90.00
#
_symmetry.space_group_name_H-M   'P 1'
#
loop_
_entity.id
_entity.type
_entity.pdbx_description
1 polymer ?
#
loop_
_entity_poly.entity_id
_entity_poly.type
_entity_poly.pdbx_seq_one_letter_code
_entity_poly.pdbx_strand_id
1 'polypeptide(L)'
;MILPTKHVRSDRALIGVGAEVLDILKRPLTMSRLWDEVRGRRSLHAPNAPIDYQWFVLSLDLLYMIGALEFDRGLVRRTRP
;
A
#
# COMPACT_ATOMS: atom_id res chain seq x y z
N MET A 1 -0.85 -4.07 12.38
CA MET A 1 -2.14 -4.81 12.52
C MET A 1 -2.90 -4.68 11.20
N ILE A 2 -3.57 -5.76 10.78
CA ILE A 2 -4.31 -5.78 9.50
C ILE A 2 -5.43 -4.75 9.54
N LEU A 3 -6.27 -4.82 10.57
CA LEU A 3 -7.35 -3.88 10.84
C LEU A 3 -6.92 -2.78 11.83
N PRO A 4 -7.58 -1.61 11.82
CA PRO A 4 -7.41 -0.60 12.85
C PRO A 4 -7.78 -1.17 14.23
N THR A 5 -7.09 -0.71 15.27
CA THR A 5 -7.40 -1.09 16.66
C THR A 5 -7.28 0.13 17.57
N LYS A 6 -7.58 -0.03 18.87
CA LYS A 6 -7.47 1.06 19.86
C LYS A 6 -6.13 1.81 19.80
N HIS A 7 -5.03 1.11 19.49
CA HIS A 7 -3.68 1.67 19.43
C HIS A 7 -3.14 1.84 18.00
N VAL A 8 -3.87 1.36 16.98
CA VAL A 8 -3.48 1.43 15.57
C VAL A 8 -4.54 2.19 14.80
N ARG A 9 -4.22 3.44 14.44
CA ARG A 9 -5.06 4.30 13.60
C ARG A 9 -5.19 3.72 12.19
N SER A 10 -6.27 4.07 11.49
CA SER A 10 -6.56 3.53 10.15
C SER A 10 -5.50 3.87 9.11
N ASP A 11 -4.86 5.03 9.22
CA ASP A 11 -3.73 5.46 8.39
C ASP A 11 -2.45 4.63 8.64
N ARG A 12 -2.40 3.80 9.68
CA ARG A 12 -1.30 2.87 9.99
C ARG A 12 -1.72 1.40 9.95
N ALA A 13 -2.99 1.10 9.75
CA ALA A 13 -3.45 -0.28 9.55
C ALA A 13 -3.06 -0.76 8.15
N LEU A 14 -2.69 -2.03 7.99
CA LEU A 14 -2.29 -2.57 6.68
C LEU A 14 -3.42 -2.47 5.65
N ILE A 15 -4.68 -2.56 6.09
CA ILE A 15 -5.83 -2.37 5.19
C ILE A 15 -5.93 -0.91 4.69
N GLY A 16 -5.61 0.07 5.54
CA GLY A 16 -5.62 1.48 5.15
C GLY A 16 -4.48 1.83 4.21
N VAL A 17 -3.27 1.36 4.55
CA VAL A 17 -2.10 1.46 3.67
C VAL A 17 -2.37 0.75 2.33
N GLY A 18 -2.95 -0.45 2.36
CA GLY A 18 -3.33 -1.21 1.17
C GLY A 18 -4.36 -0.47 0.31
N ALA A 19 -5.34 0.20 0.92
CA ALA A 19 -6.30 1.02 0.18
C ALA A 19 -5.61 2.21 -0.54
N GLU A 20 -4.65 2.87 0.11
CA GLU A 20 -3.84 3.93 -0.51
C GLU A 20 -2.98 3.40 -1.66
N VAL A 21 -2.33 2.26 -1.46
CA VAL A 21 -1.53 1.57 -2.49
C VAL A 21 -2.39 1.25 -3.70
N LEU A 22 -3.56 0.65 -3.47
CA LEU A 22 -4.51 0.41 -4.53
C LEU A 22 -4.82 1.74 -5.20
N ASP A 23 -5.29 2.77 -4.48
CA ASP A 23 -5.67 4.07 -5.06
C ASP A 23 -4.59 4.66 -5.98
N ILE A 24 -3.32 4.59 -5.60
CA ILE A 24 -2.17 4.99 -6.42
C ILE A 24 -2.02 4.13 -7.69
N LEU A 25 -2.23 2.83 -7.57
CA LEU A 25 -2.03 1.84 -8.62
C LEU A 25 -3.13 1.88 -9.70
N LYS A 26 -3.32 3.04 -10.37
CA LYS A 26 -4.24 3.21 -11.51
C LYS A 26 -3.70 2.59 -12.80
N ARG A 27 -2.38 2.40 -12.87
CA ARG A 27 -1.63 1.77 -13.97
C ARG A 27 -0.60 0.81 -13.37
N PRO A 28 -0.09 -0.17 -14.12
CA PRO A 28 1.02 -0.99 -13.66
C PRO A 28 2.24 -0.13 -13.32
N LEU A 29 2.85 -0.36 -12.17
CA LEU A 29 4.03 0.37 -11.68
C LEU A 29 5.10 -0.60 -11.22
N THR A 30 6.36 -0.21 -11.35
CA THR A 30 7.45 -0.93 -10.69
C THR A 30 7.32 -0.76 -9.18
N MET A 31 7.88 -1.71 -8.43
CA MET A 31 7.90 -1.68 -6.97
C MET A 31 8.49 -0.37 -6.43
N SER A 32 9.63 0.07 -6.97
CA SER A 32 10.30 1.31 -6.55
C SER A 32 9.44 2.55 -6.82
N ARG A 33 8.83 2.65 -8.00
CA ARG A 33 7.97 3.79 -8.35
C ARG A 33 6.71 3.82 -7.48
N LEU A 34 6.12 2.66 -7.21
CA LEU A 34 4.96 2.56 -6.32
C LEU A 34 5.31 3.01 -4.90
N TRP A 35 6.48 2.61 -4.40
CA TRP A 35 6.96 3.03 -3.09
C TRP A 35 7.19 4.55 -3.01
N ASP A 36 7.84 5.12 -4.02
CA ASP A 36 8.10 6.57 -4.08
C ASP A 36 6.78 7.37 -4.08
N GLU A 37 5.78 6.92 -4.84
CA GLU A 37 4.47 7.57 -4.92
C GLU A 37 3.70 7.48 -3.59
N VAL A 38 3.75 6.32 -2.91
CA VAL A 38 3.15 6.13 -1.58
C VAL A 38 3.80 7.05 -0.55
N ARG A 39 5.14 7.10 -0.54
CA ARG A 39 5.90 7.96 0.35
C ARG A 39 5.58 9.43 0.09
N GLY A 40 5.58 9.86 -1.18
CA GLY A 40 5.25 11.23 -1.56
C GLY A 40 3.84 11.65 -1.15
N ARG A 41 2.84 10.79 -1.41
CA ARG A 41 1.45 11.04 -1.02
C ARG A 41 1.30 11.14 0.50
N ARG A 42 1.96 10.26 1.27
CA ARG A 42 1.91 10.29 2.74
C ARG A 42 2.60 11.51 3.34
N SER A 43 3.71 11.95 2.78
CA SER A 43 4.35 13.21 3.21
C SER A 43 3.41 14.41 3.10
N LEU A 44 2.50 14.41 2.12
CA LEU A 44 1.54 15.49 1.90
C LEU A 44 0.27 15.35 2.76
N HIS A 45 -0.30 14.14 2.86
CA HIS A 45 -1.63 13.93 3.45
C HIS A 45 -1.62 13.30 4.85
N ALA A 46 -0.50 12.69 5.27
CA ALA A 46 -0.36 12.00 6.54
C ALA A 46 1.04 12.20 7.16
N PRO A 47 1.53 13.44 7.32
CA PRO A 47 2.89 13.70 7.81
C PRO A 47 3.15 13.14 9.21
N ASN A 48 2.09 12.97 10.02
CA ASN A 48 2.17 12.42 11.37
C ASN A 48 2.05 10.88 11.43
N ALA A 49 1.92 10.21 10.29
CA ALA A 49 1.81 8.75 10.18
C ALA A 49 2.67 8.20 9.03
N PRO A 50 4.00 8.45 9.04
CA PRO A 50 4.89 7.83 8.06
C PRO A 50 4.86 6.30 8.22
N ILE A 51 5.01 5.61 7.10
CA ILE A 51 5.26 4.17 7.07
C ILE A 51 6.69 3.93 6.63
N ASP A 52 7.30 2.90 7.19
CA ASP A 52 8.56 2.37 6.70
C ASP A 52 8.31 1.44 5.50
N TYR A 53 9.41 0.99 4.90
CA TYR A 53 9.36 0.08 3.76
C TYR A 53 8.78 -1.29 4.15
N GLN A 54 8.95 -1.73 5.39
CA GLN A 54 8.42 -3.01 5.86
C GLN A 54 6.89 -3.00 5.89
N TRP A 55 6.27 -1.91 6.37
CA TRP A 55 4.82 -1.75 6.37
C TRP A 55 4.23 -1.73 4.96
N PHE A 56 4.95 -1.12 4.02
CA PHE A 56 4.58 -1.14 2.61
C PHE A 56 4.60 -2.56 2.05
N VAL A 57 5.67 -3.32 2.27
CA VAL A 57 5.78 -4.73 1.83
C VAL A 57 4.66 -5.58 2.46
N LEU A 58 4.44 -5.49 3.78
CA LEU A 58 3.37 -6.23 4.45
C LEU A 58 1.97 -5.90 3.92
N SER A 59 1.75 -4.65 3.50
CA SER A 59 0.48 -4.24 2.90
C SER A 59 0.31 -4.84 1.51
N LEU A 60 1.38 -4.93 0.73
CA LEU A 60 1.37 -5.58 -0.58
C LEU A 60 1.18 -7.08 -0.47
N ASP A 61 1.85 -7.73 0.50
CA ASP A 61 1.66 -9.15 0.79
C ASP A 61 0.20 -9.43 1.14
N LEU A 62 -0.41 -8.59 1.98
CA LEU A 62 -1.84 -8.66 2.28
C LEU A 62 -2.69 -8.55 1.02
N LEU A 63 -2.46 -7.55 0.19
CA LEU A 63 -3.22 -7.33 -1.05
C LEU A 63 -3.06 -8.50 -2.04
N TYR A 64 -1.86 -9.06 -2.14
CA TYR A 64 -1.57 -10.22 -2.98
C TYR A 64 -2.28 -11.47 -2.46
N MET A 65 -2.20 -11.74 -1.15
CA MET A 65 -2.86 -12.88 -0.52
C MET A 65 -4.38 -12.89 -0.70
N ILE A 66 -5.02 -11.70 -0.72
CA ILE A 66 -6.47 -11.58 -0.95
C ILE A 66 -6.84 -11.46 -2.44
N GLY A 67 -5.87 -11.56 -3.35
CA GLY A 67 -6.10 -11.49 -4.80
C GLY A 67 -6.43 -10.10 -5.33
N ALA A 68 -6.22 -9.02 -4.56
CA ALA A 68 -6.45 -7.64 -4.99
C ALA A 68 -5.30 -7.06 -5.84
N LEU A 69 -4.15 -7.74 -5.84
CA LEU A 69 -2.93 -7.31 -6.49
C LEU A 69 -2.23 -8.48 -7.16
N GLU A 70 -1.64 -8.19 -8.33
CA GLU A 70 -0.80 -9.12 -9.08
C GLU A 70 0.58 -8.51 -9.32
N PHE A 71 1.58 -9.37 -9.42
CA PHE A 71 2.94 -9.02 -9.79
C PHE A 71 3.32 -9.81 -11.04
N ASP A 72 3.46 -9.11 -12.17
CA ASP A 72 3.88 -9.71 -13.45
C ASP A 72 5.07 -8.93 -14.02
N ARG A 73 6.13 -9.64 -14.41
CA ARG A 73 7.30 -9.08 -15.11
C ARG A 73 7.87 -7.80 -14.46
N GLY A 74 7.98 -7.78 -13.13
CA GLY A 74 8.54 -6.64 -12.38
C GLY A 74 7.56 -5.48 -12.17
N LEU A 75 6.31 -5.62 -12.61
CA LEU A 75 5.26 -4.63 -12.46
C LEU A 75 4.20 -5.14 -11.49
N VAL A 76 3.87 -4.27 -10.55
CA VAL A 76 2.72 -4.39 -9.67
C VAL A 76 1.51 -3.87 -10.42
N ARG A 77 0.40 -4.62 -10.44
CA ARG A 77 -0.87 -4.19 -11.03
C ARG A 77 -2.05 -4.63 -10.17
N ARG A 78 -3.16 -3.89 -10.25
CA ARG A 78 -4.41 -4.33 -9.62
C ARG A 78 -4.98 -5.52 -10.37
N THR A 79 -5.52 -6.48 -9.63
CA THR A 79 -6.42 -7.49 -10.21
C THR A 79 -7.72 -6.80 -10.57
N ARG A 80 -8.22 -7.01 -11.80
CA ARG A 80 -9.58 -6.53 -12.14
C ARG A 80 -10.60 -7.41 -11.40
N PRO A 81 -11.68 -6.84 -10.85
CA PRO A 81 -12.80 -7.64 -10.36
C PRO A 81 -13.43 -8.45 -11.51
#